data_AF-W7YS29-F1
#
_entry.id   AF-W7YS29-F1
#
_cell.length_a   1.000
_cell.length_b   1.000
_cell.length_c   1.000
_cell.angle_alpha   90.00
_cell.angle_beta   90.00
_cell.angle_gamma   90.00
#
_symmetry.space_group_name_H-M   'P 1'
#
loop_
_entity.id
_entity.type
_entity.pdbx_description
1 polymer ?
#
loop_
_entity_poly.entity_id
_entity_poly.type
_entity_poly.pdbx_seq_one_letter_code
_entity_poly.pdbx_strand_id
1 'polypeptide(L)'
;MQLHLNDIDNLQANTIDTDLKAETVAARLLSHGTSPEQVYINRKGANKRGVLKDISHITIQRDRNDPRHAAIEITTRRKGIYDALPEGVFHQTGTGAKSKSKEAILSDIRKRREEEFFNRRFFQPFEEEIDRSNIMTHLKELYFDKKNTHPEFIDIFTNYWPILKKLNQRTAAIFLEIVPLAYRIRTRYSQVAKAFSLVFEIPVQIKSNYEVHPIKANKETSLGFATLGLNFTTIGNLNDRNPDLTLVIGPMPSHRFSDFQGDGKDAKMLEILSDLLFPANSKVSTKYLFKEENNSFTLGDKNHSSLGINTYIAQTISS
;
A
#
# COMPACT_ATOMS: atom_id res chain seq x y z
N MET A 1 1.14 20.67 4.19
CA MET A 1 0.55 21.81 4.92
C MET A 1 0.70 21.52 6.40
N GLN A 2 1.71 22.09 7.06
CA GLN A 2 1.88 21.97 8.51
C GLN A 2 0.74 22.73 9.18
N LEU A 3 -0.18 22.02 9.83
CA LEU A 3 -1.21 22.65 10.64
C LEU A 3 -0.51 23.18 11.89
N HIS A 4 -0.23 24.48 11.92
CA HIS A 4 0.25 25.15 13.12
C HIS A 4 -0.85 25.06 14.20
N LEU A 5 -0.47 24.65 15.40
CA LEU A 5 -1.33 24.52 16.60
C LEU A 5 -2.08 25.81 17.01
N ASN A 6 -1.87 26.92 16.31
CA ASN A 6 -2.49 28.22 16.59
C ASN A 6 -3.84 28.42 15.86
N ASP A 7 -4.15 27.65 14.81
CA ASP A 7 -5.37 27.83 14.00
C ASP A 7 -6.53 26.86 14.34
N ILE A 8 -6.37 26.06 15.39
CA ILE A 8 -7.25 24.90 15.67
C ILE A 8 -8.37 25.23 16.68
N ASP A 9 -8.38 26.42 17.28
CA ASP A 9 -9.31 26.79 18.37
C ASP A 9 -10.80 26.80 17.96
N ASN A 10 -11.15 26.52 16.69
CA ASN A 10 -12.53 26.21 16.24
C ASN A 10 -12.56 25.25 15.04
N LEU A 11 -11.83 24.13 15.09
CA LEU A 11 -11.86 23.16 13.99
C LEU A 11 -13.21 22.42 13.94
N GLN A 12 -14.11 22.84 13.06
CA GLN A 12 -15.32 22.08 12.75
C GLN A 12 -14.94 20.87 11.90
N ALA A 13 -14.74 19.73 12.54
CA ALA A 13 -14.45 18.48 11.83
C ALA A 13 -15.62 18.03 10.93
N ASN A 14 -16.85 18.39 11.29
CA ASN A 14 -18.06 17.98 10.59
C ASN A 14 -18.79 19.17 9.97
N THR A 15 -18.99 19.13 8.65
CA THR A 15 -19.97 19.94 7.89
C THR A 15 -21.36 19.33 7.99
N ILE A 16 -22.42 20.02 7.54
CA ILE A 16 -23.84 19.56 7.61
C ILE A 16 -24.01 18.11 7.12
N ASP A 17 -23.38 17.75 5.99
CA ASP A 17 -23.56 16.45 5.34
C ASP A 17 -22.57 15.36 5.81
N THR A 18 -21.67 15.67 6.75
CA THR A 18 -20.63 14.74 7.21
C THR A 18 -20.78 14.43 8.70
N ASP A 19 -20.61 13.16 9.05
CA ASP A 19 -20.46 12.67 10.42
C ASP A 19 -19.22 11.78 10.53
N LEU A 20 -18.07 12.43 10.74
CA LEU A 20 -16.79 11.76 10.93
C LEU A 20 -16.68 11.19 12.34
N LYS A 21 -16.08 10.00 12.43
CA LYS A 21 -15.68 9.40 13.69
C LYS A 21 -14.51 10.17 14.30
N ALA A 22 -14.52 10.32 15.62
CA ALA A 22 -13.42 10.94 16.37
C ALA A 22 -12.07 10.26 16.10
N GLU A 23 -12.04 8.93 16.07
CA GLU A 23 -10.82 8.15 15.80
C GLU A 23 -10.22 8.45 14.42
N THR A 24 -11.06 8.64 13.40
CA THR A 24 -10.60 8.94 12.03
C THR A 24 -9.98 10.33 11.96
N VAL A 25 -10.56 11.31 12.65
CA VAL A 25 -10.00 12.67 12.74
C VAL A 25 -8.66 12.64 13.49
N ALA A 26 -8.60 11.95 14.63
CA ALA A 26 -7.37 11.75 15.38
C ALA A 26 -6.28 11.06 14.54
N ALA A 27 -6.58 9.95 13.87
CA ALA A 27 -5.64 9.25 13.00
C ALA A 27 -5.09 10.16 11.88
N ARG A 28 -5.95 11.02 11.31
CA ARG A 28 -5.52 12.00 10.31
C ARG A 28 -4.56 13.03 10.91
N LEU A 29 -4.81 13.55 12.12
CA LEU A 29 -3.90 14.48 12.80
C LEU A 29 -2.52 13.84 13.03
N LEU A 30 -2.50 12.59 13.50
CA LEU A 30 -1.26 11.83 13.68
C LEU A 30 -0.49 11.66 12.38
N SER A 31 -1.18 11.37 11.26
CA SER A 31 -0.53 11.26 9.94
C SER A 31 0.12 12.56 9.45
N HIS A 32 -0.22 13.71 10.04
CA HIS A 32 0.38 15.02 9.72
C HIS A 32 1.47 15.44 10.72
N GLY A 33 1.86 14.57 11.65
CA GLY A 33 3.01 14.77 12.55
C GLY A 33 2.66 15.14 14.00
N THR A 34 1.39 15.04 14.41
CA THR A 34 1.01 15.16 15.83
C THR A 34 1.44 13.90 16.59
N SER A 35 1.94 14.06 17.83
CA SER A 35 2.28 12.90 18.67
C SER A 35 1.01 12.17 19.15
N PRO A 36 0.98 10.83 19.21
CA PRO A 36 -0.12 10.06 19.80
C PRO A 36 -0.46 10.48 21.23
N GLU A 37 0.54 10.92 22.00
CA GLU A 37 0.38 11.36 23.39
C GLU A 37 -0.28 12.74 23.50
N GLN A 38 -0.38 13.47 22.40
CA GLN A 38 -0.99 14.80 22.37
C GLN A 38 -2.46 14.76 21.95
N VAL A 39 -3.05 13.58 21.68
CA VAL A 39 -4.43 13.47 21.20
C VAL A 39 -5.24 12.60 22.15
N TYR A 40 -6.29 13.17 22.72
CA TYR A 40 -7.18 12.51 23.67
C TYR A 40 -8.61 12.52 23.16
N ILE A 41 -9.33 11.41 23.37
CA ILE A 41 -10.76 11.31 23.08
C ILE A 41 -11.50 11.25 24.41
N ASN A 42 -12.40 12.21 24.66
CA ASN A 42 -13.19 12.27 25.89
C ASN A 42 -14.67 11.99 25.60
N ARG A 43 -15.32 11.13 26.37
CA ARG A 43 -16.73 10.73 26.17
C ARG A 43 -17.64 11.45 27.15
N LYS A 44 -18.57 12.27 26.64
CA LYS A 44 -19.47 13.11 27.47
C LYS A 44 -20.61 12.32 28.14
N GLY A 45 -20.82 11.05 27.78
CA GLY A 45 -21.67 10.10 28.52
C GLY A 45 -23.19 10.21 28.36
N ALA A 46 -23.71 11.20 27.65
CA ALA A 46 -25.17 11.40 27.50
C ALA A 46 -25.83 10.63 26.34
N ASN A 47 -25.12 9.71 25.67
CA ASN A 47 -25.52 8.98 24.45
C ASN A 47 -26.38 9.79 23.45
N LYS A 48 -25.93 10.98 23.07
CA LYS A 48 -26.66 11.78 22.08
C LYS A 48 -26.34 11.36 20.64
N ARG A 49 -25.47 10.37 20.44
CA ARG A 49 -25.07 9.86 19.12
C ARG A 49 -26.24 9.35 18.27
N GLY A 50 -27.32 8.86 18.88
CA GLY A 50 -28.50 8.41 18.12
C GLY A 50 -29.23 9.53 17.38
N VAL A 51 -28.98 10.80 17.73
CA VAL A 51 -29.66 11.98 17.17
C VAL A 51 -28.68 13.03 16.65
N LEU A 52 -27.48 13.07 17.22
CA LEU A 52 -26.46 14.09 16.96
C LEU A 52 -25.17 13.45 16.47
N LYS A 53 -24.35 14.25 15.81
CA LYS A 53 -23.02 13.86 15.31
C LYS A 53 -22.10 13.36 16.41
N ASP A 54 -21.15 12.55 16.00
CA ASP A 54 -20.24 11.86 16.91
C ASP A 54 -19.35 12.84 17.70
N ILE A 55 -18.65 13.71 16.98
CA ILE A 55 -17.79 14.75 17.55
C ILE A 55 -18.67 15.91 18.04
N SER A 56 -18.54 16.25 19.31
CA SER A 56 -19.21 17.42 19.90
C SER A 56 -18.45 18.71 19.63
N HIS A 57 -17.15 18.71 19.93
CA HIS A 57 -16.21 19.79 19.69
C HIS A 57 -14.78 19.27 19.85
N ILE A 58 -13.83 19.99 19.27
CA ILE A 58 -12.40 19.75 19.39
C ILE A 58 -11.82 20.97 20.09
N THR A 59 -11.05 20.77 21.16
CA THR A 59 -10.45 21.82 21.96
C THR A 59 -8.97 21.56 22.16
N ILE A 60 -8.15 22.60 22.08
CA ILE A 60 -6.76 22.50 22.52
C ILE A 60 -6.69 22.82 24.00
N GLN A 61 -6.32 21.83 24.80
CA GLN A 61 -5.91 22.04 26.17
C GLN A 61 -4.43 22.44 26.16
N ARG A 62 -4.15 23.68 26.55
CA ARG A 62 -2.78 24.12 26.83
C ARG A 62 -2.57 23.96 28.33
N ASP A 63 -1.53 23.23 28.73
CA ASP A 63 -1.16 23.16 30.13
C ASP A 63 -0.80 24.58 30.63
N ARG A 64 -1.31 24.94 31.82
CA ARG A 64 -1.00 26.23 32.45
C ARG A 64 0.46 26.30 32.91
N ASN A 65 1.08 25.14 33.17
CA ASN A 65 2.45 25.05 33.66
C ASN A 65 3.49 24.90 32.53
N ASP A 66 3.12 24.34 31.38
CA ASP A 66 3.98 24.29 30.20
C ASP A 66 3.21 24.59 28.90
N PRO A 67 3.30 25.82 28.38
CA PRO A 67 2.66 26.22 27.12
C PRO A 67 3.09 25.41 25.89
N ARG A 68 4.20 24.66 25.98
CA ARG A 68 4.71 23.81 24.88
C ARG A 68 4.01 22.45 24.84
N HIS A 69 3.35 22.04 25.92
CA HIS A 69 2.55 20.82 25.99
C HIS A 69 1.08 21.16 25.70
N ALA A 70 0.80 21.37 24.41
CA ALA A 70 -0.56 21.50 23.91
C ALA A 70 -1.11 20.11 23.55
N ALA A 71 -2.23 19.74 24.17
CA ALA A 71 -2.97 18.52 23.91
C ALA A 71 -4.28 18.83 23.17
N ILE A 72 -4.63 18.02 22.18
CA ILE A 72 -5.88 18.09 21.43
C ILE A 72 -6.87 17.14 22.10
N GLU A 73 -7.94 17.69 22.66
CA GLU A 73 -9.06 16.93 23.19
C GLU A 73 -10.21 16.90 22.17
N ILE A 74 -10.61 15.71 21.76
CA ILE A 74 -11.78 15.47 20.92
C ILE A 74 -12.90 14.94 21.81
N THR A 75 -13.88 15.77 22.10
CA THR A 75 -15.02 15.33 22.92
C THR A 75 -16.10 14.71 22.05
N THR A 76 -16.53 13.51 22.42
CA THR A 76 -17.52 12.71 21.69
C THR A 76 -18.83 12.61 22.47
N ARG A 77 -19.92 12.36 21.73
CA ARG A 77 -21.27 12.18 22.28
C ARG A 77 -21.61 10.70 22.54
N ARG A 78 -20.59 9.85 22.59
CA ARG A 78 -20.69 8.40 22.84
C ARG A 78 -20.93 8.09 24.31
N LYS A 79 -21.41 6.87 24.57
CA LYS A 79 -21.45 6.28 25.90
C LYS A 79 -20.04 5.91 26.36
N GLY A 80 -19.71 6.21 27.61
CA GLY A 80 -18.56 5.60 28.29
C GLY A 80 -18.87 4.16 28.72
N ILE A 81 -17.85 3.47 29.21
CA ILE A 81 -17.95 2.17 29.88
C ILE A 81 -18.89 2.28 31.07
N TYR A 82 -18.77 3.36 31.86
CA TYR A 82 -19.67 3.62 32.98
C TYR A 82 -21.15 3.63 32.55
N ASP A 83 -21.48 4.27 31.43
CA ASP A 83 -22.86 4.38 30.93
C ASP A 83 -23.42 3.08 30.31
N ALA A 84 -22.54 2.10 30.08
CA ALA A 84 -22.92 0.78 29.56
C ALA A 84 -23.17 -0.23 30.69
N LEU A 85 -22.70 0.06 31.90
CA LEU A 85 -22.80 -0.84 33.04
C LEU A 85 -24.10 -0.60 33.83
N PRO A 86 -24.69 -1.64 34.45
CA PRO A 86 -25.89 -1.47 35.25
C PRO A 86 -25.66 -0.54 36.44
N GLU A 87 -26.62 0.35 36.71
CA GLU A 87 -26.54 1.32 37.82
C GLU A 87 -26.32 0.63 39.18
N GLY A 88 -26.86 -0.57 39.37
CA GLY A 88 -26.72 -1.35 40.61
C GLY A 88 -25.29 -1.83 40.92
N VAL A 89 -24.34 -1.69 39.98
CA VAL A 89 -22.92 -1.97 40.22
C VAL A 89 -22.27 -0.84 41.02
N PHE A 90 -22.73 0.40 40.83
CA PHE A 90 -22.07 1.60 41.36
C PHE A 90 -22.89 2.37 42.37
N HIS A 91 -24.22 2.34 42.20
CA HIS A 91 -25.14 3.06 43.06
C HIS A 91 -25.89 2.07 43.93
N GLN A 92 -25.88 2.32 45.23
CA GLN A 92 -26.77 1.60 46.14
C GLN A 92 -28.21 1.92 45.72
N THR A 93 -28.98 0.90 45.32
CA THR A 93 -30.41 1.03 45.08
C THR A 93 -31.03 1.54 46.37
N GLY A 94 -31.52 2.79 46.34
CA GLY A 94 -31.99 3.46 47.54
C GLY A 94 -32.99 2.60 48.30
N THR A 95 -32.77 2.45 49.61
CA THR A 95 -33.77 1.93 50.54
C THR A 95 -35.11 2.64 50.30
N GLY A 96 -36.17 1.83 50.17
CA GLY A 96 -37.48 2.23 49.67
C GLY A 96 -37.97 3.59 50.20
N ALA A 97 -38.30 4.47 49.27
CA ALA A 97 -38.86 5.78 49.57
C ALA A 97 -40.28 5.66 50.13
N LYS A 98 -40.42 5.83 51.44
CA LYS A 98 -41.66 6.34 52.04
C LYS A 98 -41.26 7.50 52.96
N SER A 99 -41.34 8.72 52.42
CA SER A 99 -41.02 10.02 53.07
C SER A 99 -39.53 10.41 53.12
N LYS A 100 -39.03 11.06 52.06
CA LYS A 100 -37.79 11.85 52.10
C LYS A 100 -38.12 13.33 51.88
N SER A 101 -37.56 14.23 52.71
CA SER A 101 -37.73 15.69 52.58
C SER A 101 -37.06 16.22 51.30
N LYS A 102 -37.42 17.44 50.88
CA LYS A 102 -36.81 18.08 49.69
C LYS A 102 -35.28 18.20 49.84
N GLU A 103 -34.77 18.45 51.05
CA GLU A 103 -33.33 18.49 51.30
C GLU A 103 -32.66 17.13 51.13
N ALA A 104 -33.31 16.05 51.58
CA ALA A 104 -32.79 14.69 51.44
C ALA A 104 -32.71 14.23 49.98
N ILE A 105 -33.64 14.67 49.13
CA ILE A 105 -33.59 14.42 47.69
C ILE A 105 -32.41 15.19 47.07
N LEU A 106 -32.18 16.43 47.49
CA LEU A 106 -31.09 17.25 46.98
C LEU A 106 -29.71 16.68 47.35
N SER A 107 -29.56 16.16 48.59
CA SER A 107 -28.32 15.51 49.03
C SER A 107 -28.06 14.21 48.27
N ASP A 108 -29.11 13.41 48.00
CA ASP A 108 -28.99 12.17 47.22
C ASP A 108 -28.54 12.46 45.78
N ILE A 109 -29.06 13.53 45.14
CA ILE A 109 -28.62 13.96 43.80
C ILE A 109 -27.15 14.38 43.82
N ARG A 110 -26.72 15.15 44.82
CA ARG A 110 -25.30 15.56 44.94
C ARG A 110 -24.39 14.36 45.09
N LYS A 111 -24.74 13.43 45.98
CA LYS A 111 -23.97 12.19 46.18
C LYS A 111 -23.86 11.36 44.90
N ARG A 112 -24.96 11.20 44.16
CA ARG A 112 -24.95 10.49 42.87
C ARG A 112 -24.06 11.16 41.83
N ARG A 113 -24.03 12.51 41.77
CA ARG A 113 -23.14 13.25 40.87
C ARG A 113 -21.67 13.08 41.22
N GLU A 114 -21.35 13.06 42.51
CA GLU A 114 -19.98 12.81 42.97
C GLU A 114 -19.56 11.37 42.65
N GLU A 115 -20.41 10.39 42.95
CA GLU A 115 -20.18 8.98 42.59
C GLU A 115 -19.99 8.83 41.07
N GLU A 116 -20.83 9.45 40.25
CA GLU A 116 -20.69 9.47 38.79
C GLU A 116 -19.34 10.07 38.36
N PHE A 117 -18.93 11.20 38.93
CA PHE A 117 -17.66 11.86 38.62
C PHE A 117 -16.46 10.95 38.92
N PHE A 118 -16.43 10.32 40.10
CA PHE A 118 -15.35 9.41 40.47
C PHE A 118 -15.34 8.13 39.64
N ASN A 119 -16.51 7.56 39.35
CA ASN A 119 -16.61 6.35 38.53
C ASN A 119 -16.17 6.63 37.08
N ARG A 120 -16.59 7.75 36.47
CA ARG A 120 -16.13 8.14 35.14
C ARG A 120 -14.61 8.34 35.11
N ARG A 121 -14.05 9.00 36.12
CA ARG A 121 -12.60 9.18 36.25
C ARG A 121 -11.85 7.85 36.45
N PHE A 122 -12.46 6.88 37.11
CA PHE A 122 -11.92 5.53 37.25
C PHE A 122 -11.85 4.78 35.91
N PHE A 123 -12.89 4.90 35.07
CA PHE A 123 -12.91 4.24 33.75
C PHE A 123 -12.13 4.97 32.66
N GLN A 124 -11.85 6.26 32.84
CA GLN A 124 -11.20 7.10 31.84
C GLN A 124 -9.91 6.51 31.25
N PRO A 125 -8.93 6.00 32.04
CA PRO A 125 -7.70 5.43 31.46
C PRO A 125 -7.95 4.20 30.58
N PHE A 126 -8.96 3.38 30.91
CA PHE A 126 -9.34 2.23 30.10
C PHE A 126 -10.00 2.65 28.79
N GLU A 127 -10.85 3.68 28.84
CA GLU A 127 -11.46 4.25 27.64
C GLU A 127 -10.42 4.87 26.72
N GLU A 128 -9.45 5.59 27.28
CA GLU A 128 -8.34 6.20 26.54
C GLU A 128 -7.51 5.15 25.81
N GLU A 129 -7.19 4.01 26.43
CA GLU A 129 -6.43 2.94 25.77
C GLU A 129 -7.23 2.25 24.65
N ILE A 130 -8.54 2.05 24.86
CA ILE A 130 -9.43 1.54 23.80
C ILE A 130 -9.45 2.51 22.62
N ASP A 131 -9.62 3.81 22.90
CA ASP A 131 -9.66 4.84 21.88
C ASP A 131 -8.31 4.97 21.16
N ARG A 132 -7.18 4.86 21.88
CA ARG A 132 -5.83 4.80 21.31
C ARG A 132 -5.67 3.63 20.35
N SER A 133 -6.11 2.43 20.73
CA SER A 133 -6.05 1.24 19.87
C SER A 133 -6.87 1.44 18.59
N ASN A 134 -8.05 2.04 18.69
CA ASN A 134 -8.88 2.36 17.53
C ASN A 134 -8.23 3.41 16.61
N ILE A 135 -7.62 4.46 17.18
CA ILE A 135 -6.87 5.47 16.42
C ILE A 135 -5.71 4.82 15.67
N MET A 136 -4.93 3.96 16.33
CA MET A 136 -3.82 3.23 15.69
C MET A 136 -4.30 2.33 14.56
N THR A 137 -5.46 1.69 14.73
CA THR A 137 -6.08 0.84 13.70
C THR A 137 -6.44 1.67 12.46
N HIS A 138 -7.11 2.82 12.64
CA HIS A 138 -7.43 3.72 11.54
C HIS A 138 -6.19 4.35 10.90
N LEU A 139 -5.14 4.61 11.68
CA LEU A 139 -3.87 5.09 11.15
C LEU A 139 -3.21 4.04 10.24
N LYS A 140 -3.21 2.77 10.65
CA LYS A 140 -2.72 1.67 9.80
C LYS A 140 -3.54 1.54 8.52
N GLU A 141 -4.87 1.64 8.61
CA GLU A 141 -5.77 1.63 7.44
C GLU A 141 -5.42 2.75 6.44
N LEU A 142 -5.18 3.97 6.93
CA LEU A 142 -4.74 5.09 6.10
C LEU A 142 -3.39 4.83 5.40
N TYR A 143 -2.45 4.17 6.06
CA TYR A 143 -1.16 3.82 5.46
C TYR A 143 -1.31 2.74 4.38
N PHE A 144 -2.22 1.78 4.57
CA PHE A 144 -2.54 0.79 3.53
C PHE A 144 -3.18 1.41 2.28
N ASP A 145 -4.00 2.44 2.44
CA ASP A 145 -4.61 3.15 1.30
C ASP A 145 -3.56 3.95 0.50
N LYS A 146 -2.59 4.56 1.19
CA LYS A 146 -1.49 5.33 0.59
C LYS A 146 -0.31 4.45 0.12
N LYS A 147 -0.61 3.47 -0.73
CA LYS A 147 0.33 2.45 -1.26
C LYS A 147 1.62 3.00 -1.87
N ASN A 148 1.59 4.25 -2.37
CA ASN A 148 2.74 4.88 -3.05
C ASN A 148 3.73 5.57 -2.10
N THR A 149 3.36 5.79 -0.84
CA THR A 149 4.16 6.55 0.14
C THR A 149 4.58 5.70 1.33
N HIS A 150 3.81 4.67 1.62
CA HIS A 150 3.90 3.86 2.83
C HIS A 150 4.24 2.40 2.46
N PRO A 151 5.32 1.81 3.01
CA PRO A 151 5.75 0.46 2.66
C PRO A 151 4.82 -0.63 3.20
N GLU A 152 3.94 -0.33 4.16
CA GLU A 152 3.12 -1.29 4.90
C GLU A 152 2.30 -2.18 3.97
N PHE A 153 1.73 -1.62 2.89
CA PHE A 153 1.00 -2.39 1.89
C PHE A 153 1.92 -3.34 1.10
N ILE A 154 3.09 -2.85 0.70
CA ILE A 154 4.06 -3.62 -0.09
C ILE A 154 4.64 -4.77 0.76
N ASP A 155 4.91 -4.50 2.04
CA ASP A 155 5.51 -5.44 2.97
C ASP A 155 4.72 -6.75 3.12
N ILE A 156 3.38 -6.68 3.04
CA ILE A 156 2.51 -7.88 3.03
C ILE A 156 2.93 -8.86 1.92
N PHE A 157 3.30 -8.34 0.75
CA PHE A 157 3.60 -9.15 -0.43
C PHE A 157 5.07 -9.51 -0.58
N THR A 158 5.95 -8.98 0.29
CA THR A 158 7.39 -9.25 0.20
C THR A 158 7.76 -10.71 0.43
N ASN A 159 6.91 -11.48 1.13
CA ASN A 159 7.10 -12.92 1.30
C ASN A 159 6.88 -13.70 -0.01
N TYR A 160 6.00 -13.21 -0.87
CA TYR A 160 5.71 -13.83 -2.18
C TYR A 160 6.68 -13.33 -3.26
N TRP A 161 7.00 -12.04 -3.23
CA TRP A 161 7.93 -11.41 -4.16
C TRP A 161 9.04 -10.65 -3.40
N PRO A 162 10.15 -11.32 -3.05
CA PRO A 162 11.26 -10.71 -2.32
C PRO A 162 11.89 -9.51 -3.03
N ILE A 163 11.76 -9.45 -4.37
CA ILE A 163 12.25 -8.33 -5.19
C ILE A 163 11.64 -6.99 -4.77
N LEU A 164 10.43 -6.96 -4.22
CA LEU A 164 9.73 -5.74 -3.83
C LEU A 164 10.54 -4.90 -2.83
N LYS A 165 11.37 -5.53 -1.98
CA LYS A 165 12.26 -4.82 -1.03
C LYS A 165 13.38 -4.03 -1.72
N LYS A 166 13.75 -4.39 -2.95
CA LYS A 166 14.81 -3.74 -3.74
C LYS A 166 14.26 -2.65 -4.68
N LEU A 167 12.94 -2.56 -4.84
CA LEU A 167 12.29 -1.62 -5.74
C LEU A 167 11.94 -0.33 -5.03
N ASN A 168 11.72 0.73 -5.82
CA ASN A 168 11.06 1.92 -5.30
C ASN A 168 9.57 1.59 -5.02
N GLN A 169 8.97 2.28 -4.03
CA GLN A 169 7.61 2.02 -3.59
C GLN A 169 6.58 2.15 -4.72
N ARG A 170 6.75 3.14 -5.60
CA ARG A 170 5.87 3.37 -6.75
C ARG A 170 5.85 2.18 -7.72
N THR A 171 7.02 1.65 -8.07
CA THR A 171 7.18 0.52 -8.99
C THR A 171 6.61 -0.75 -8.38
N ALA A 172 6.87 -0.98 -7.09
CA ALA A 172 6.27 -2.07 -6.34
C ALA A 172 4.73 -1.98 -6.31
N ALA A 173 4.17 -0.79 -6.08
CA ALA A 173 2.73 -0.58 -6.10
C ALA A 173 2.11 -0.82 -7.48
N ILE A 174 2.73 -0.30 -8.55
CA ILE A 174 2.30 -0.54 -9.95
C ILE A 174 2.34 -2.03 -10.28
N PHE A 175 3.41 -2.74 -9.90
CA PHE A 175 3.50 -4.18 -10.09
C PHE A 175 2.34 -4.92 -9.39
N LEU A 176 2.07 -4.60 -8.13
CA LEU A 176 0.98 -5.20 -7.37
C LEU A 176 -0.42 -4.87 -7.94
N GLU A 177 -0.56 -3.76 -8.65
CA GLU A 177 -1.78 -3.42 -9.39
C GLU A 177 -1.92 -4.21 -10.71
N ILE A 178 -0.80 -4.55 -11.34
CA ILE A 178 -0.76 -5.36 -12.57
C ILE A 178 -1.06 -6.84 -12.29
N VAL A 179 -0.61 -7.38 -11.16
CA VAL A 179 -0.76 -8.82 -10.81
C VAL A 179 -2.22 -9.30 -10.95
N PRO A 180 -3.24 -8.64 -10.35
CA PRO A 180 -4.64 -9.03 -10.54
C PRO A 180 -5.14 -8.92 -11.98
N LEU A 181 -4.51 -8.08 -12.81
CA LEU A 181 -4.88 -7.87 -14.21
C LEU A 181 -4.20 -8.87 -15.16
N ALA A 182 -3.22 -9.65 -14.69
CA ALA A 182 -2.43 -10.57 -15.51
C ALA A 182 -3.30 -11.48 -16.38
N TYR A 183 -4.35 -12.08 -15.81
CA TYR A 183 -5.25 -12.99 -16.54
C TYR A 183 -5.97 -12.32 -17.73
N ARG A 184 -6.16 -10.99 -17.69
CA ARG A 184 -6.84 -10.23 -18.75
C ARG A 184 -5.88 -9.77 -19.83
N ILE A 185 -4.65 -9.41 -19.46
CA ILE A 185 -3.69 -8.77 -20.37
C ILE A 185 -2.80 -9.77 -21.12
N ARG A 186 -2.61 -11.00 -20.60
CA ARG A 186 -1.71 -12.03 -21.16
C ARG A 186 -1.88 -12.30 -22.66
N THR A 187 -3.09 -12.19 -23.20
CA THR A 187 -3.37 -12.45 -24.62
C THR A 187 -3.23 -11.21 -25.53
N ARG A 188 -2.97 -10.03 -24.94
CA ARG A 188 -2.91 -8.76 -25.64
C ARG A 188 -1.53 -8.14 -25.48
N TYR A 189 -0.61 -8.45 -26.39
CA TYR A 189 0.77 -7.97 -26.33
C TYR A 189 0.91 -6.44 -26.25
N SER A 190 -0.05 -5.69 -26.80
CA SER A 190 -0.08 -4.22 -26.64
C SER A 190 -0.33 -3.78 -25.20
N GLN A 191 -1.14 -4.51 -24.44
CA GLN A 191 -1.40 -4.24 -23.01
C GLN A 191 -0.25 -4.74 -22.14
N VAL A 192 0.34 -5.89 -22.47
CA VAL A 192 1.57 -6.38 -21.82
C VAL A 192 2.69 -5.37 -21.99
N ALA A 193 2.93 -4.88 -23.21
CA ALA A 193 3.94 -3.86 -23.48
C ALA A 193 3.72 -2.58 -22.65
N LYS A 194 2.46 -2.14 -22.49
CA LYS A 194 2.11 -1.03 -21.61
C LYS A 194 2.41 -1.33 -20.14
N ALA A 195 2.10 -2.53 -19.66
CA ALA A 195 2.39 -2.95 -18.29
C ALA A 195 3.90 -2.92 -17.99
N PHE A 196 4.72 -3.48 -18.89
CA PHE A 196 6.18 -3.38 -18.79
C PHE A 196 6.64 -1.91 -18.82
N SER A 197 6.05 -1.09 -19.70
CA SER A 197 6.42 0.33 -19.78
C SER A 197 6.11 1.11 -18.50
N LEU A 198 5.01 0.78 -17.81
CA LEU A 198 4.64 1.40 -16.54
C LEU A 198 5.58 0.97 -15.40
N VAL A 199 6.01 -0.29 -15.37
CA VAL A 199 6.91 -0.80 -14.32
C VAL A 199 8.33 -0.24 -14.50
N PHE A 200 8.86 -0.26 -15.73
CA PHE A 200 10.24 0.18 -15.98
C PHE A 200 10.38 1.69 -16.21
N GLU A 201 9.27 2.43 -16.34
CA GLU A 201 9.24 3.84 -16.74
C GLU A 201 9.99 4.10 -18.08
N ILE A 202 10.07 3.07 -18.94
CA ILE A 202 10.77 3.07 -20.23
C ILE A 202 9.81 2.53 -21.30
N PRO A 203 9.75 3.08 -22.52
CA PRO A 203 8.93 2.53 -23.58
C PRO A 203 9.33 1.08 -23.93
N VAL A 204 8.34 0.19 -23.95
CA VAL A 204 8.49 -1.22 -24.30
C VAL A 204 7.56 -1.58 -25.45
N GLN A 205 8.05 -2.37 -26.40
CA GLN A 205 7.29 -2.93 -27.51
C GLN A 205 7.47 -4.45 -27.54
N ILE A 206 6.42 -5.17 -27.94
CA ILE A 206 6.48 -6.62 -28.12
C ILE A 206 6.18 -6.92 -29.58
N LYS A 207 7.10 -7.63 -30.23
CA LYS A 207 6.95 -8.12 -31.60
C LYS A 207 6.83 -9.64 -31.56
N SER A 208 5.88 -10.19 -32.29
CA SER A 208 5.81 -11.63 -32.52
C SER A 208 6.58 -11.94 -33.79
N ASN A 209 7.61 -12.78 -33.65
CA ASN A 209 8.39 -13.29 -34.74
C ASN A 209 8.07 -14.78 -34.88
N TYR A 210 8.01 -15.27 -36.11
CA TYR A 210 7.92 -16.70 -36.37
C TYR A 210 9.29 -17.17 -36.83
N GLU A 211 10.24 -17.26 -35.90
CA GLU A 211 11.51 -17.92 -36.20
C GLU A 211 11.31 -19.43 -36.12
N VAL A 212 11.76 -20.11 -37.17
CA VAL A 212 11.67 -21.57 -37.21
C VAL A 212 12.84 -22.13 -36.41
N HIS A 213 12.53 -22.80 -35.31
CA HIS A 213 13.53 -23.49 -34.51
C HIS A 213 13.59 -24.98 -34.89
N PRO A 214 14.72 -25.47 -35.43
CA PRO A 214 14.88 -26.88 -35.75
C PRO A 214 15.08 -27.67 -34.45
N ILE A 215 14.08 -28.45 -34.05
CA ILE A 215 14.16 -29.45 -32.99
C ILE A 215 14.75 -30.72 -33.61
N LYS A 216 15.94 -31.11 -33.15
CA LYS A 216 16.59 -32.35 -33.59
C LYS A 216 15.97 -33.55 -32.89
N ALA A 217 15.27 -34.39 -33.65
CA ALA A 217 14.83 -35.70 -33.18
C ALA A 217 15.94 -36.73 -33.44
N ASN A 218 16.64 -37.14 -32.38
CA ASN A 218 17.78 -38.07 -32.46
C ASN A 218 17.40 -39.54 -32.30
N LYS A 219 16.13 -39.86 -32.00
CA LYS A 219 15.67 -41.22 -31.70
C LYS A 219 14.59 -41.65 -32.68
N GLU A 220 14.85 -42.75 -33.38
CA GLU A 220 13.85 -43.43 -34.19
C GLU A 220 12.91 -44.24 -33.30
N THR A 221 11.61 -44.16 -33.57
CA THR A 221 10.65 -45.13 -33.04
C THR A 221 10.42 -46.17 -34.14
N SER A 222 10.74 -47.44 -33.86
CA SER A 222 10.57 -48.53 -34.83
C SER A 222 9.09 -48.73 -35.20
N LEU A 223 8.82 -48.92 -36.50
CA LEU A 223 7.50 -49.30 -36.98
C LEU A 223 7.09 -50.64 -36.36
N GLY A 224 5.92 -50.67 -35.71
CA GLY A 224 5.41 -51.84 -34.98
C GLY A 224 5.39 -51.67 -33.45
N PHE A 225 6.25 -50.80 -32.89
CA PHE A 225 6.25 -50.43 -31.47
C PHE A 225 5.81 -48.97 -31.22
N ALA A 226 5.57 -48.23 -32.30
CA ALA A 226 5.08 -46.85 -32.26
C ALA A 226 3.55 -46.81 -32.36
N THR A 227 2.92 -45.98 -31.54
CA THR A 227 1.53 -45.56 -31.68
C THR A 227 1.49 -44.14 -32.20
N LEU A 228 0.82 -43.94 -33.33
CA LEU A 228 0.67 -42.62 -33.96
C LEU A 228 -0.04 -41.65 -32.99
N GLY A 229 0.50 -40.45 -32.83
CA GLY A 229 -0.03 -39.42 -31.93
C GLY A 229 0.40 -39.52 -30.47
N LEU A 230 1.13 -40.58 -30.07
CA LEU A 230 1.64 -40.75 -28.70
C LEU A 230 3.18 -40.73 -28.64
N ASN A 231 3.85 -41.61 -29.39
CA ASN A 231 5.30 -41.81 -29.29
C ASN A 231 6.00 -42.01 -30.65
N PHE A 232 5.30 -41.73 -31.75
CA PHE A 232 5.90 -41.74 -33.08
C PHE A 232 6.57 -40.39 -33.37
N THR A 233 7.88 -40.40 -33.60
CA THR A 233 8.65 -39.22 -34.04
C THR A 233 9.53 -39.59 -35.23
N THR A 234 9.53 -38.75 -36.27
CA THR A 234 10.43 -38.89 -37.41
C THR A 234 11.82 -38.37 -37.05
N ILE A 235 12.89 -39.05 -37.47
CA ILE A 235 14.26 -38.51 -37.38
C ILE A 235 14.35 -37.29 -38.30
N GLY A 236 14.93 -36.20 -37.78
CA GLY A 236 15.19 -35.00 -38.56
C GLY A 236 15.06 -33.71 -37.77
N ASN A 237 15.12 -32.59 -38.49
CA ASN A 237 14.83 -31.27 -37.93
C ASN A 237 13.32 -31.03 -38.02
N LEU A 238 12.66 -31.06 -36.86
CA LEU A 238 11.27 -30.64 -36.75
C LEU A 238 11.24 -29.13 -36.58
N ASN A 239 10.42 -28.45 -37.36
CA ASN A 239 10.28 -27.01 -37.30
C ASN A 239 9.24 -26.65 -36.24
N ASP A 240 9.67 -26.08 -35.11
CA ASP A 240 8.71 -25.45 -34.21
C ASP A 240 8.08 -24.24 -34.92
N ARG A 241 6.75 -24.14 -34.84
CA ARG A 241 5.95 -23.06 -35.40
C ARG A 241 5.31 -22.20 -34.31
N ASN A 242 5.68 -22.42 -33.05
CA ASN A 242 5.27 -21.54 -31.97
C ASN A 242 5.78 -20.12 -32.23
N PRO A 243 4.98 -19.09 -31.91
CA PRO A 243 5.42 -17.71 -32.06
C PRO A 243 6.50 -17.38 -31.03
N ASP A 244 7.66 -16.96 -31.52
CA ASP A 244 8.68 -16.35 -30.68
C ASP A 244 8.30 -14.90 -30.41
N LEU A 245 8.63 -14.42 -29.21
CA LEU A 245 8.35 -13.05 -28.79
C LEU A 245 9.67 -12.30 -28.67
N THR A 246 9.76 -11.14 -29.29
CA THR A 246 10.85 -10.20 -29.08
C THR A 246 10.34 -9.01 -28.29
N LEU A 247 10.83 -8.89 -27.07
CA LEU A 247 10.65 -7.74 -26.20
C LEU A 247 11.70 -6.68 -26.55
N VAL A 248 11.25 -5.53 -27.02
CA VAL A 248 12.10 -4.39 -27.35
C VAL A 248 11.95 -3.33 -26.28
N ILE A 249 13.00 -3.08 -25.50
CA ILE A 249 13.00 -2.12 -24.38
C ILE A 249 13.85 -0.91 -24.78
N GLY A 250 13.24 0.27 -24.84
CA GLY A 250 13.92 1.53 -25.15
C GLY A 250 13.14 2.43 -26.11
N PRO A 251 13.64 3.64 -26.37
CA PRO A 251 15.02 4.07 -26.15
C PRO A 251 15.35 4.46 -24.69
N MET A 252 16.47 3.96 -24.15
CA MET A 252 16.97 4.26 -22.80
C MET A 252 18.40 4.82 -22.81
N PRO A 253 18.82 5.57 -21.76
CA PRO A 253 20.21 5.99 -21.60
C PRO A 253 21.11 4.84 -21.10
N SER A 254 22.40 4.84 -21.46
CA SER A 254 23.33 3.74 -21.17
C SER A 254 23.54 3.43 -19.69
N HIS A 255 23.41 4.42 -18.79
CA HIS A 255 23.56 4.20 -17.34
C HIS A 255 22.45 3.27 -16.78
N ARG A 256 21.23 3.34 -17.32
CA ARG A 256 20.09 2.49 -16.91
C ARG A 256 20.31 1.03 -17.31
N PHE A 257 21.12 0.76 -18.33
CA PHE A 257 21.37 -0.59 -18.79
C PHE A 257 22.01 -1.48 -17.72
N SER A 258 22.83 -0.89 -16.84
CA SER A 258 23.44 -1.59 -15.71
C SER A 258 22.39 -2.23 -14.78
N ASP A 259 21.20 -1.61 -14.65
CA ASP A 259 20.10 -2.13 -13.84
C ASP A 259 19.45 -3.40 -14.48
N PHE A 260 19.62 -3.60 -15.79
CA PHE A 260 19.14 -4.73 -16.58
C PHE A 260 20.20 -5.84 -16.79
N GLN A 261 21.41 -5.67 -16.28
CA GLN A 261 22.48 -6.66 -16.40
C GLN A 261 22.62 -7.52 -15.13
N GLY A 262 22.95 -8.81 -15.33
CA GLY A 262 23.28 -9.74 -14.24
C GLY A 262 22.20 -9.83 -13.16
N ASP A 263 22.59 -9.59 -11.90
CA ASP A 263 21.69 -9.62 -10.73
C ASP A 263 20.96 -8.29 -10.47
N GLY A 264 20.89 -7.42 -11.49
CA GLY A 264 20.23 -6.12 -11.42
C GLY A 264 18.76 -6.21 -11.00
N LYS A 265 18.27 -5.15 -10.35
CA LYS A 265 16.86 -5.07 -9.89
C LYS A 265 15.87 -5.20 -11.05
N ASP A 266 16.18 -4.59 -12.20
CA ASP A 266 15.28 -4.54 -13.35
C ASP A 266 15.36 -5.85 -14.15
N ALA A 267 16.52 -6.51 -14.17
CA ALA A 267 16.68 -7.86 -14.72
C ALA A 267 15.78 -8.88 -13.99
N LYS A 268 15.79 -8.88 -12.66
CA LYS A 268 14.93 -9.77 -11.85
C LYS A 268 13.45 -9.46 -12.03
N MET A 269 13.09 -8.18 -12.09
CA MET A 269 11.71 -7.79 -12.38
C MET A 269 11.27 -8.20 -13.77
N LEU A 270 12.17 -8.14 -14.74
CA LEU A 270 11.91 -8.56 -16.11
C LEU A 270 11.60 -10.05 -16.18
N GLU A 271 12.38 -10.88 -15.47
CA GLU A 271 12.15 -12.31 -15.34
C GLU A 271 10.76 -12.59 -14.72
N ILE A 272 10.48 -11.99 -13.55
CA ILE A 272 9.20 -12.18 -12.85
C ILE A 272 8.01 -11.74 -13.70
N LEU A 273 8.10 -10.59 -14.37
CA LEU A 273 7.04 -10.12 -15.26
C LEU A 273 6.89 -11.01 -16.49
N SER A 274 7.98 -11.56 -17.01
CA SER A 274 7.95 -12.46 -18.15
C SER A 274 7.27 -13.77 -17.79
N ASP A 275 7.62 -14.37 -16.65
CA ASP A 275 6.98 -15.57 -16.11
C ASP A 275 5.49 -15.33 -15.81
N LEU A 276 5.17 -14.13 -15.33
CA LEU A 276 3.79 -13.77 -15.01
C LEU A 276 2.96 -13.49 -16.26
N LEU A 277 3.51 -12.95 -17.34
CA LEU A 277 2.72 -12.40 -18.45
C LEU A 277 2.87 -13.17 -19.77
N PHE A 278 3.89 -14.00 -19.94
CA PHE A 278 4.07 -14.79 -21.15
C PHE A 278 3.67 -16.26 -20.99
N PRO A 279 3.18 -16.90 -22.06
CA PRO A 279 2.94 -18.34 -22.07
C PRO A 279 4.24 -19.13 -21.95
N ALA A 280 4.21 -20.27 -21.24
CA ALA A 280 5.37 -21.14 -21.04
C ALA A 280 5.95 -21.75 -22.35
N ASN A 281 5.14 -21.80 -23.42
CA ASN A 281 5.55 -22.33 -24.72
C ASN A 281 6.12 -21.27 -25.68
N SER A 282 6.19 -19.99 -25.26
CA SER A 282 6.74 -18.92 -26.09
C SER A 282 8.17 -18.62 -25.69
N LYS A 283 9.11 -18.63 -26.64
CA LYS A 283 10.47 -18.20 -26.38
C LYS A 283 10.53 -16.68 -26.42
N VAL A 284 10.98 -16.07 -25.32
CA VAL A 284 11.09 -14.61 -25.20
C VAL A 284 12.54 -14.18 -25.38
N SER A 285 12.78 -13.26 -26.31
CA SER A 285 14.07 -12.64 -26.58
C SER A 285 14.01 -11.15 -26.26
N THR A 286 15.00 -10.62 -25.53
CA THR A 286 15.03 -9.20 -25.15
C THR A 286 16.05 -8.44 -26.00
N LYS A 287 15.61 -7.34 -26.62
CA LYS A 287 16.45 -6.39 -27.36
C LYS A 287 16.38 -5.02 -26.70
N TYR A 288 17.53 -4.37 -26.55
CA TYR A 288 17.65 -3.05 -25.92
C TYR A 288 17.91 -1.98 -26.99
N LEU A 289 17.19 -0.87 -26.92
CA LEU A 289 17.41 0.31 -27.77
C LEU A 289 17.99 1.45 -26.92
N PHE A 290 19.08 2.05 -27.39
CA PHE A 290 19.79 3.13 -26.71
C PHE A 290 19.60 4.46 -27.43
N LYS A 291 19.61 5.58 -26.70
CA LYS A 291 19.64 6.92 -27.32
C LYS A 291 21.03 7.18 -27.93
N GLU A 292 21.05 7.73 -29.15
CA GLU A 292 22.26 7.88 -30.00
C GLU A 292 23.39 8.71 -29.37
N GLU A 293 23.11 9.60 -28.42
CA GLU A 293 24.09 10.51 -27.81
C GLU A 293 25.18 9.81 -26.96
N ASN A 294 25.05 8.52 -26.64
CA ASN A 294 25.99 7.78 -25.76
C ASN A 294 26.64 6.54 -26.42
N ASN A 295 26.61 6.44 -27.74
CA ASN A 295 27.03 5.23 -28.46
C ASN A 295 28.51 5.20 -28.87
N SER A 296 29.32 6.18 -28.45
CA SER A 296 30.76 6.19 -28.76
C SER A 296 31.51 5.17 -27.93
N PHE A 297 32.12 4.18 -28.58
CA PHE A 297 33.03 3.24 -27.94
C PHE A 297 34.23 3.99 -27.32
N THR A 298 34.31 3.99 -25.99
CA THR A 298 35.47 4.51 -25.26
C THR A 298 35.89 3.48 -24.21
N LEU A 299 37.15 3.05 -24.24
CA LEU A 299 37.68 2.02 -23.35
C LEU A 299 38.04 2.66 -21.99
N GLY A 300 37.41 2.22 -20.89
CA GLY A 300 37.73 2.69 -19.54
C GLY A 300 36.78 2.18 -18.46
N ASP A 301 37.27 2.08 -17.21
CA ASP A 301 36.55 1.52 -16.04
C ASP A 301 35.25 2.26 -15.66
N LYS A 302 35.02 3.47 -16.17
CA LYS A 302 33.85 4.30 -15.84
C LYS A 302 32.75 4.26 -16.90
N ASN A 303 32.90 3.45 -17.94
CA ASN A 303 31.99 3.45 -19.09
C ASN A 303 31.02 2.26 -19.06
N HIS A 304 29.73 2.57 -19.20
CA HIS A 304 28.64 1.58 -19.30
C HIS A 304 28.47 1.01 -20.72
N SER A 305 29.57 0.77 -21.43
CA SER A 305 29.56 0.26 -22.81
C SER A 305 29.79 -1.26 -22.80
N SER A 306 28.80 -2.02 -23.26
CA SER A 306 28.82 -3.48 -23.39
C SER A 306 28.92 -3.89 -24.87
N LEU A 307 29.99 -4.63 -25.17
CA LEU A 307 30.29 -5.10 -26.51
C LEU A 307 29.14 -5.97 -27.06
N GLY A 308 28.71 -5.69 -28.29
CA GLY A 308 27.61 -6.41 -28.96
C GLY A 308 26.20 -5.93 -28.60
N ILE A 309 26.05 -4.93 -27.72
CA ILE A 309 24.74 -4.42 -27.28
C ILE A 309 24.57 -2.93 -27.55
N ASN A 310 25.48 -2.07 -27.06
CA ASN A 310 25.40 -0.61 -27.21
C ASN A 310 26.64 0.03 -27.85
N THR A 311 27.60 -0.79 -28.26
CA THR A 311 28.83 -0.33 -28.90
C THR A 311 28.65 -0.27 -30.42
N TYR A 312 28.74 0.93 -30.99
CA TYR A 312 28.86 1.12 -32.43
C TYR A 312 30.24 1.69 -32.75
N ILE A 313 30.89 1.16 -33.80
CA ILE A 313 32.09 1.78 -34.35
C ILE A 313 31.63 3.07 -35.03
N ALA A 314 32.09 4.22 -34.55
CA ALA A 314 31.86 5.49 -35.23
C ALA A 314 32.47 5.38 -36.63
N GLN A 315 31.64 5.31 -37.67
CA GLN A 315 32.10 5.53 -39.03
C GLN A 315 32.39 7.03 -39.14
N THR A 316 33.67 7.38 -39.03
CA THR A 316 34.18 8.67 -39.50
C THR A 316 33.87 8.75 -41.00
N ILE A 317 32.79 9.46 -41.36
CA ILE A 317 32.61 9.94 -42.71
C ILE A 317 33.72 10.98 -42.92
N SER A 318 34.78 10.57 -43.58
CA SER A 318 35.81 11.47 -44.08
C SER A 318 35.16 12.37 -45.14
N SER A 319 35.03 13.65 -44.83
CA SER A 319 34.86 14.74 -45.80
C SER A 319 36.07 14.84 -46.72
#